data_AF-A0A1I2DD81-F1
#
_entry.id   AF-A0A1I2DD81-F1
#
_cell.length_a   1.000
_cell.length_b   1.000
_cell.length_c   1.000
_cell.angle_alpha   90.00
_cell.angle_beta   90.00
_cell.angle_gamma   90.00
#
_symmetry.space_group_name_H-M   'P 1'
#
loop_
_entity.id
_entity.type
_entity.pdbx_description
1 polymer ?
#
loop_
_entity_poly.entity_id
_entity_poly.type
_entity_poly.pdbx_seq_one_letter_code
_entity_poly.pdbx_strand_id
1 'polypeptide(L)'
;MRRLITLLAVALLGAAGSLLVVSPASAHGYISSPPSRQALCAQGRVACGQIKYEPQSVEGPKGLRNCHGNNSVFAELNDDSKGWPATNVGTTQTFTWINTARHATASWEYFIGGTRVGYFAGNSQQPPATLSHTVNLSGFSGRQKVLAVWTIADTANAFYSCIDVTIGGSGGGPTTPPPTGSCTAPAWSSSAVYVGGNLASHNSHTWKAKWWTQGETPGVADVWADQGAC
;
A
#
# COMPACT_ATOMS: atom_id res chain seq x y z
N MET A 1 -49.31 -10.49 66.72
CA MET A 1 -49.54 -10.60 65.26
C MET A 1 -48.89 -9.41 64.56
N ARG A 2 -47.99 -9.67 63.58
CA ARG A 2 -47.46 -8.83 62.47
C ARG A 2 -47.26 -7.31 62.71
N ARG A 3 -46.02 -6.82 62.92
CA ARG A 3 -45.04 -6.25 61.95
C ARG A 3 -45.51 -4.98 61.21
N LEU A 4 -44.75 -3.87 61.30
CA LEU A 4 -44.28 -3.10 60.13
C LEU A 4 -43.31 -1.97 60.58
N ILE A 5 -42.03 -2.16 60.26
CA ILE A 5 -40.95 -1.16 60.34
C ILE A 5 -40.94 -0.46 58.98
N THR A 6 -41.18 0.85 58.95
CA THR A 6 -41.16 1.65 57.72
C THR A 6 -39.71 2.03 57.40
N LEU A 7 -39.14 1.39 56.39
CA LEU A 7 -37.80 1.70 55.85
C LEU A 7 -37.88 2.93 54.92
N LEU A 8 -37.02 3.92 55.16
CA LEU A 8 -36.71 4.98 54.21
C LEU A 8 -35.99 4.40 53.00
N ALA A 9 -36.55 4.58 51.79
CA ALA A 9 -35.85 4.30 50.54
C ALA A 9 -35.22 5.59 50.01
N VAL A 10 -33.90 5.70 50.14
CA VAL A 10 -33.10 6.71 49.40
C VAL A 10 -32.81 6.11 48.02
N ALA A 11 -33.42 6.67 46.98
CA ALA A 11 -33.15 6.30 45.60
C ALA A 11 -31.90 7.05 45.11
N LEU A 12 -30.74 6.38 45.12
CA LEU A 12 -29.54 6.82 44.41
C LEU A 12 -29.67 6.37 42.95
N LEU A 13 -30.03 7.30 42.04
CA LEU A 13 -29.87 7.06 40.60
C LEU A 13 -28.38 7.18 40.25
N GLY A 14 -27.68 6.05 40.20
CA GLY A 14 -26.35 5.96 39.61
C GLY A 14 -26.45 6.02 38.09
N ALA A 15 -25.93 7.08 37.49
CA ALA A 15 -25.71 7.14 36.04
C ALA A 15 -24.54 6.19 35.69
N ALA A 16 -24.86 4.96 35.30
CA ALA A 16 -23.89 4.04 34.72
C ALA A 16 -23.53 4.54 33.32
N GLY A 17 -22.42 5.27 33.20
CA GLY A 17 -21.85 5.65 31.91
C GLY A 17 -21.35 4.39 31.19
N SER A 18 -21.99 4.03 30.08
CA SER A 18 -21.52 2.96 29.20
C SER A 18 -20.12 3.31 28.68
N LEU A 19 -19.11 2.58 29.13
CA LEU A 19 -17.78 2.62 28.52
C LEU A 19 -17.88 1.99 27.14
N LEU A 20 -17.91 2.82 26.09
CA LEU A 20 -17.77 2.35 24.72
C LEU A 20 -16.36 1.79 24.54
N VAL A 21 -16.23 0.47 24.59
CA VAL A 21 -15.01 -0.23 24.18
C VAL A 21 -14.96 -0.17 22.65
N VAL A 22 -14.19 0.77 22.11
CA VAL A 22 -13.91 0.81 20.67
C VAL A 22 -12.91 -0.31 20.40
N SER A 23 -13.39 -1.47 19.93
CA SER A 23 -12.51 -2.52 19.42
C SER A 23 -11.64 -1.95 18.30
N PRO A 24 -10.31 -2.21 18.27
CA PRO A 24 -9.50 -1.81 17.14
C PRO A 24 -9.98 -2.60 15.93
N ALA A 25 -10.76 -1.94 15.09
CA ALA A 25 -11.27 -2.51 13.87
C ALA A 25 -10.10 -2.52 12.87
N SER A 26 -9.57 -3.70 12.58
CA SER A 26 -8.34 -3.83 11.80
C SER A 26 -8.66 -3.65 10.30
N ALA A 27 -8.03 -2.65 9.70
CA ALA A 27 -7.93 -2.50 8.26
C ALA A 27 -6.52 -2.88 7.82
N HIS A 28 -6.31 -3.24 6.55
CA HIS A 28 -4.97 -3.55 6.05
C HIS A 28 -4.92 -3.33 4.54
N GLY A 29 -3.92 -2.59 4.08
CA GLY A 29 -3.74 -2.31 2.65
C GLY A 29 -2.52 -1.46 2.34
N TYR A 30 -2.10 -1.49 1.08
CA TYR A 30 -0.94 -0.78 0.57
C TYR A 30 -1.07 -0.49 -0.93
N ILE A 31 -0.30 0.50 -1.42
CA ILE A 31 -0.21 0.75 -2.87
C ILE A 31 0.71 -0.29 -3.53
N SER A 32 0.16 -1.05 -4.47
CA SER A 32 0.87 -2.07 -5.24
C SER A 32 1.43 -1.53 -6.57
N SER A 33 0.82 -0.50 -7.15
CA SER A 33 1.25 0.09 -8.44
C SER A 33 0.99 1.60 -8.54
N PRO A 34 1.99 2.42 -8.92
CA PRO A 34 3.42 2.09 -8.88
C PRO A 34 3.81 1.59 -7.49
N PRO A 35 4.78 0.67 -7.37
CA PRO A 35 5.03 -0.01 -6.09
C PRO A 35 5.44 1.00 -5.01
N SER A 36 4.75 0.96 -3.87
CA SER A 36 5.15 1.69 -2.67
C SER A 36 6.45 1.14 -2.07
N ARG A 37 7.07 1.89 -1.16
CA ARG A 37 8.27 1.46 -0.42
C ARG A 37 8.08 0.10 0.26
N GLN A 38 6.96 -0.09 0.96
CA GLN A 38 6.65 -1.38 1.57
C GLN A 38 6.41 -2.49 0.53
N ALA A 39 5.83 -2.19 -0.64
CA ALA A 39 5.69 -3.17 -1.72
C ALA A 39 7.06 -3.55 -2.30
N LEU A 40 7.98 -2.59 -2.48
CA LEU A 40 9.36 -2.84 -2.91
C LEU A 40 10.12 -3.73 -1.91
N CYS A 41 9.92 -3.51 -0.60
CA CYS A 41 10.43 -4.38 0.45
C CYS A 41 9.90 -5.82 0.31
N ALA A 42 8.58 -5.97 0.17
CA ALA A 42 7.93 -7.29 0.04
C ALA A 42 8.33 -8.04 -1.24
N GLN A 43 8.64 -7.31 -2.31
CA GLN A 43 9.18 -7.84 -3.58
C GLN A 43 10.68 -8.19 -3.50
N GLY A 44 11.36 -7.91 -2.38
CA GLY A 44 12.81 -8.11 -2.24
C GLY A 44 13.66 -7.13 -3.05
N ARG A 45 13.06 -6.08 -3.62
CA ARG A 45 13.76 -5.07 -4.44
C ARG A 45 14.55 -4.07 -3.60
N VAL A 46 14.19 -3.93 -2.34
CA VAL A 46 14.94 -3.18 -1.32
C VAL A 46 15.08 -4.09 -0.12
N ALA A 47 16.30 -4.22 0.42
CA ALA A 47 16.52 -4.98 1.63
C ALA A 47 15.82 -4.29 2.81
N CYS A 48 14.84 -4.96 3.41
CA CYS A 48 14.06 -4.42 4.51
C CYS A 48 13.95 -5.43 5.67
N GLY A 49 13.58 -4.89 6.84
CA GLY A 49 13.30 -5.62 8.05
C GLY A 49 11.92 -6.30 8.00
N GLN A 50 11.09 -6.03 9.00
CA GLN A 50 9.85 -6.76 9.21
C GLN A 50 8.79 -6.45 8.14
N ILE A 51 8.75 -5.21 7.65
CA ILE A 51 7.70 -4.74 6.71
C ILE A 51 7.58 -5.57 5.42
N LYS A 52 8.63 -6.28 4.99
CA LYS A 52 8.57 -7.14 3.81
C LYS A 52 7.59 -8.31 3.94
N TYR A 53 7.28 -8.74 5.16
CA TYR A 53 6.36 -9.85 5.42
C TYR A 53 4.90 -9.38 5.50
N GLU A 54 4.69 -8.09 5.75
CA GLU A 54 3.35 -7.52 5.96
C GLU A 54 3.23 -6.08 5.41
N PRO A 55 3.43 -5.89 4.09
CA PRO A 55 3.37 -4.54 3.49
C PRO A 55 2.04 -3.82 3.74
N GLN A 56 0.97 -4.57 3.99
CA GLN A 56 -0.37 -4.07 4.29
C GLN A 56 -0.54 -3.41 5.68
N SER A 57 0.46 -3.47 6.56
CA SER A 57 0.30 -3.18 7.99
C SER A 57 0.82 -1.83 8.45
N VAL A 58 1.11 -0.89 7.55
CA VAL A 58 1.61 0.45 7.92
C VAL A 58 0.46 1.34 8.43
N GLU A 59 -0.07 0.96 9.60
CA GLU A 59 -1.14 1.62 10.32
C GLU A 59 -0.59 2.65 11.31
N GLY A 60 -1.28 3.78 11.44
CA GLY A 60 -0.97 4.79 12.46
C GLY A 60 -2.14 5.74 12.71
N PRO A 61 -2.04 6.61 13.72
CA PRO A 61 -3.05 7.63 13.99
C PRO A 61 -3.30 8.54 12.78
N LYS A 62 -4.54 8.94 12.54
CA LYS A 62 -4.91 9.88 11.47
C LYS A 62 -4.12 11.19 11.54
N GLY A 63 -3.94 11.82 10.37
CA GLY A 63 -3.35 13.16 10.25
C GLY A 63 -1.83 13.20 10.05
N LEU A 64 -1.14 12.05 10.13
CA LEU A 64 0.30 11.99 9.86
C LEU A 64 0.64 12.29 8.39
N ARG A 65 1.87 12.77 8.18
CA ARG A 65 2.49 13.02 6.86
C ARG A 65 3.85 12.33 6.74
N ASN A 66 3.92 11.08 7.20
CA ASN A 66 5.12 10.24 7.15
C ASN A 66 4.82 8.88 6.50
N CYS A 67 5.86 8.14 6.12
CA CYS A 67 5.78 6.90 5.36
C CYS A 67 5.61 5.64 6.20
N HIS A 68 5.71 5.74 7.52
CA HIS A 68 5.78 4.60 8.44
C HIS A 68 4.63 4.58 9.46
N GLY A 69 3.67 5.50 9.37
CA GLY A 69 2.54 5.57 10.31
C GLY A 69 2.94 5.86 11.75
N ASN A 70 4.12 6.47 11.99
CA ASN A 70 4.71 6.58 13.33
C ASN A 70 4.96 5.22 14.02
N ASN A 71 5.04 4.14 13.25
CA ASN A 71 5.35 2.80 13.75
C ASN A 71 6.86 2.53 13.67
N SER A 72 7.53 2.48 14.82
CA SER A 72 8.98 2.32 14.92
C SER A 72 9.52 1.04 14.25
N VAL A 73 8.73 -0.03 14.18
CA VAL A 73 9.11 -1.29 13.49
C VAL A 73 9.26 -1.06 11.97
N PHE A 74 8.57 -0.05 11.42
CA PHE A 74 8.60 0.32 10.01
C PHE A 74 9.35 1.62 9.74
N ALA A 75 10.16 2.09 10.71
CA ALA A 75 10.86 3.37 10.62
C ALA A 75 11.73 3.50 9.35
N GLU A 76 12.24 2.38 8.82
CA GLU A 76 13.01 2.35 7.57
C GLU A 76 12.25 2.93 6.36
N LEU A 77 10.92 2.86 6.33
CA LEU A 77 10.13 3.45 5.24
C LEU A 77 10.27 4.98 5.18
N ASN A 78 10.64 5.60 6.30
CA ASN A 78 10.91 7.03 6.41
C ASN A 78 12.35 7.42 6.05
N ASP A 79 13.27 6.45 5.96
CA ASP A 79 14.67 6.70 5.64
C ASP A 79 14.85 6.92 4.14
N ASP A 80 15.06 8.17 3.75
CA ASP A 80 15.28 8.55 2.36
C ASP A 80 16.66 8.17 1.81
N SER A 81 17.60 7.79 2.67
CA SER A 81 18.95 7.38 2.27
C SER A 81 19.04 5.95 1.72
N LYS A 82 17.99 5.14 1.89
CA LYS A 82 17.92 3.73 1.42
C LYS A 82 17.93 3.54 -0.11
N GLY A 83 18.02 4.62 -0.89
CA GLY A 83 18.10 4.54 -2.35
C GLY A 83 16.83 3.97 -2.99
N TRP A 84 15.65 4.35 -2.48
CA TRP A 84 14.36 3.84 -2.96
C TRP A 84 14.20 3.99 -4.49
N PRO A 85 13.97 2.87 -5.22
CA PRO A 85 13.67 2.89 -6.65
C PRO A 85 12.47 3.78 -6.96
N ALA A 86 12.62 4.69 -7.93
CA ALA A 86 11.54 5.55 -8.40
C ALA A 86 10.94 5.02 -9.71
N THR A 87 9.61 5.06 -9.83
CA THR A 87 8.92 4.70 -11.08
C THR A 87 8.74 5.91 -11.98
N ASN A 88 9.14 5.83 -13.24
CA ASN A 88 8.87 6.90 -14.22
C ASN A 88 7.36 6.96 -14.51
N VAL A 89 6.76 8.14 -14.36
CA VAL A 89 5.31 8.37 -14.53
C VAL A 89 5.06 9.63 -15.37
N GLY A 90 3.87 9.67 -15.98
CA GLY A 90 3.39 10.89 -16.63
C GLY A 90 2.88 11.93 -15.62
N THR A 91 2.37 13.04 -16.15
CA THR A 91 1.69 14.07 -15.34
C THR A 91 0.30 13.66 -14.86
N THR A 92 -0.19 12.49 -15.29
CA THR A 92 -1.39 11.85 -14.78
C THR A 92 -1.03 10.41 -14.48
N GLN A 93 -1.26 9.95 -13.24
CA GLN A 93 -0.85 8.62 -12.80
C GLN A 93 -1.98 7.91 -12.07
N THR A 94 -2.16 6.63 -12.39
CA THR A 94 -3.07 5.74 -11.67
C THR A 94 -2.33 5.05 -10.53
N PHE A 95 -2.85 5.17 -9.31
CA PHE A 95 -2.37 4.48 -8.12
C PHE A 95 -3.34 3.37 -7.73
N THR A 96 -2.84 2.14 -7.59
CA THR A 96 -3.62 0.95 -7.26
C THR A 96 -3.31 0.47 -5.85
N TRP A 97 -4.34 0.39 -5.02
CA TRP A 97 -4.34 -0.20 -3.70
C TRP A 97 -4.72 -1.68 -3.76
N ILE A 98 -4.07 -2.47 -2.91
CA ILE A 98 -4.54 -3.81 -2.49
C ILE A 98 -4.99 -3.69 -1.04
N ASN A 99 -6.25 -4.03 -0.78
CA ASN A 99 -6.91 -3.99 0.53
C ASN A 99 -7.13 -5.42 1.02
N THR A 100 -6.19 -5.95 1.81
CA THR A 100 -6.23 -7.32 2.32
C THR A 100 -7.26 -7.50 3.44
N ALA A 101 -7.50 -6.46 4.24
CA ALA A 101 -8.63 -6.36 5.16
C ALA A 101 -9.40 -5.06 4.89
N ARG A 102 -10.51 -5.17 4.15
CA ARG A 102 -11.30 -4.03 3.68
C ARG A 102 -12.13 -3.46 4.83
N HIS A 103 -12.15 -2.15 4.97
CA HIS A 103 -12.78 -1.47 6.10
C HIS A 103 -13.62 -0.27 5.67
N ALA A 104 -14.60 0.13 6.48
CA ALA A 104 -15.36 1.36 6.23
C ALA A 104 -14.38 2.53 6.05
N THR A 105 -14.48 3.24 4.94
CA THR A 105 -13.46 4.21 4.53
C THR A 105 -14.00 5.64 4.54
N ALA A 106 -13.29 6.55 5.19
CA ALA A 106 -13.59 7.98 5.12
C ALA A 106 -13.09 8.57 3.81
N SER A 107 -11.80 8.36 3.50
CA SER A 107 -11.17 8.96 2.33
C SER A 107 -9.87 8.25 1.92
N TRP A 108 -9.46 8.54 0.68
CA TRP A 108 -8.11 8.34 0.19
C TRP A 108 -7.53 9.68 -0.23
N GLU A 109 -6.34 10.00 0.25
CA GLU A 109 -5.67 11.26 -0.06
C GLU A 109 -4.25 11.01 -0.58
N TYR A 110 -3.79 11.88 -1.48
CA TYR A 110 -2.46 11.78 -2.09
C TYR A 110 -1.73 13.12 -1.92
N PHE A 111 -0.47 13.08 -1.51
CA PHE A 111 0.34 14.27 -1.24
C PHE A 111 1.70 14.20 -1.89
N ILE A 112 2.22 15.34 -2.35
CA ILE A 112 3.64 15.54 -2.63
C ILE A 112 4.10 16.69 -1.72
N GLY A 113 5.04 16.41 -0.83
CA GLY A 113 5.39 17.34 0.26
C GLY A 113 4.15 17.71 1.08
N GLY A 114 3.89 19.01 1.24
CA GLY A 114 2.70 19.54 1.93
C GLY A 114 1.45 19.67 1.05
N THR A 115 1.55 19.44 -0.26
CA THR A 115 0.46 19.73 -1.21
C THR A 115 -0.38 18.48 -1.46
N ARG A 116 -1.70 18.57 -1.25
CA ARG A 116 -2.64 17.52 -1.64
C ARG A 116 -2.87 17.54 -3.15
N VAL A 117 -2.54 16.44 -3.81
CA VAL A 117 -2.67 16.26 -5.27
C VAL A 117 -3.86 15.37 -5.66
N GLY A 118 -4.46 14.66 -4.70
CA GLY A 118 -5.65 13.85 -4.94
C GLY A 118 -6.48 13.65 -3.67
N TYR A 119 -7.80 13.56 -3.84
CA TYR A 119 -8.76 13.27 -2.78
C TYR A 119 -9.92 12.46 -3.35
N PHE A 120 -10.25 11.34 -2.71
CA PHE A 120 -11.35 10.46 -3.08
C PHE A 120 -12.15 10.12 -1.83
N ALA A 121 -13.44 10.43 -1.82
CA ALA A 121 -14.31 10.11 -0.69
C ALA A 121 -14.61 8.61 -0.63
N GLY A 122 -14.53 8.02 0.56
CA GLY A 122 -14.92 6.63 0.80
C GLY A 122 -16.38 6.47 1.22
N ASN A 123 -17.06 7.57 1.58
CA ASN A 123 -18.49 7.62 1.94
C ASN A 123 -18.89 6.61 3.03
N SER A 124 -17.96 6.30 3.94
CA SER A 124 -18.10 5.28 4.98
C SER A 124 -18.45 3.89 4.45
N GLN A 125 -18.17 3.61 3.17
CA GLN A 125 -18.39 2.31 2.55
C GLN A 125 -17.13 1.46 2.66
N GLN A 126 -17.34 0.14 2.63
CA GLN A 126 -16.24 -0.81 2.45
C GLN A 126 -15.77 -0.73 0.98
N PRO A 127 -14.48 -0.48 0.71
CA PRO A 127 -13.95 -0.41 -0.64
C PRO A 127 -13.85 -1.81 -1.27
N PRO A 128 -13.61 -1.93 -2.58
CA PRO A 128 -13.21 -3.20 -3.19
C PRO A 128 -11.82 -3.67 -2.71
N ALA A 129 -11.51 -4.94 -2.94
CA ALA A 129 -10.21 -5.53 -2.59
C ALA A 129 -9.05 -4.92 -3.39
N THR A 130 -9.32 -4.52 -4.63
CA THR A 130 -8.40 -3.74 -5.48
C THR A 130 -9.10 -2.46 -5.87
N LEU A 131 -8.44 -1.32 -5.66
CA LEU A 131 -8.99 0.00 -5.93
C LEU A 131 -7.94 0.84 -6.66
N SER A 132 -8.35 1.51 -7.73
CA SER A 132 -7.47 2.39 -8.50
C SER A 132 -7.98 3.82 -8.51
N HIS A 133 -7.07 4.77 -8.34
CA HIS A 133 -7.34 6.21 -8.40
C HIS A 133 -6.40 6.88 -9.38
N THR A 134 -6.95 7.66 -10.29
CA THR A 134 -6.16 8.48 -11.23
C THR A 134 -5.94 9.86 -10.64
N VAL A 135 -4.69 10.22 -10.41
CA VAL A 135 -4.27 11.46 -9.75
C VAL A 135 -3.55 12.36 -10.75
N ASN A 136 -3.88 13.65 -10.73
CA ASN A 136 -3.19 14.66 -11.53
C ASN A 136 -1.93 15.14 -10.80
N LEU A 137 -0.79 15.03 -11.47
CA LEU A 137 0.54 15.38 -11.00
C LEU A 137 1.18 16.51 -11.82
N SER A 138 0.43 17.20 -12.70
CA SER A 138 0.97 18.19 -13.64
C SER A 138 1.64 19.41 -13.00
N GLY A 139 1.40 19.66 -11.70
CA GLY A 139 2.09 20.69 -10.93
C GLY A 139 3.50 20.31 -10.46
N PHE A 140 3.97 19.10 -10.78
CA PHE A 140 5.25 18.55 -10.31
C PHE A 140 6.02 17.90 -11.46
N SER A 141 7.35 17.83 -11.30
CA SER A 141 8.26 17.20 -12.25
C SER A 141 9.46 16.60 -11.53
N GLY A 142 10.19 15.71 -12.20
CA GLY A 142 11.40 15.07 -11.65
C GLY A 142 11.07 14.09 -10.53
N ARG A 143 12.09 13.70 -9.75
CA ARG A 143 11.93 12.74 -8.65
C ARG A 143 11.10 13.35 -7.52
N GLN A 144 9.97 12.72 -7.21
CA GLN A 144 9.05 13.10 -6.16
C GLN A 144 8.72 11.90 -5.28
N LYS A 145 8.29 12.18 -4.05
CA LYS A 145 7.70 11.20 -3.15
C LYS A 145 6.22 11.51 -3.00
N VAL A 146 5.38 10.57 -3.43
CA VAL A 146 3.94 10.63 -3.20
C VAL A 146 3.63 9.90 -1.90
N LEU A 147 2.96 10.56 -0.97
CA LEU A 147 2.34 9.91 0.20
C LEU A 147 0.86 9.67 -0.10
N ALA A 148 0.46 8.40 -0.15
CA ALA A 148 -0.93 7.98 -0.20
C ALA A 148 -1.41 7.61 1.21
N VAL A 149 -2.57 8.13 1.60
CA VAL A 149 -3.17 7.94 2.93
C VAL A 149 -4.57 7.36 2.78
N TRP A 150 -4.81 6.21 3.40
CA TRP A 150 -6.13 5.60 3.54
C TRP A 150 -6.72 5.91 4.91
N THR A 151 -7.72 6.77 4.98
CA THR A 151 -8.36 7.14 6.24
C THR A 151 -9.55 6.23 6.52
N ILE A 152 -9.50 5.49 7.63
CA ILE A 152 -10.58 4.60 8.06
C ILE A 152 -11.73 5.42 8.66
N ALA A 153 -12.98 5.05 8.40
CA ALA A 153 -14.15 5.85 8.78
C ALA A 153 -14.43 5.82 10.28
N ASP A 154 -14.35 4.64 10.87
CA ASP A 154 -14.87 4.27 12.19
C ASP A 154 -13.78 3.91 13.22
N THR A 155 -12.51 4.17 12.89
CA THR A 155 -11.37 4.08 13.83
C THR A 155 -10.61 5.39 13.95
N ALA A 156 -9.63 5.47 14.83
CA ALA A 156 -8.73 6.62 14.94
C ALA A 156 -7.54 6.57 13.94
N ASN A 157 -7.46 5.53 13.11
CA ASN A 157 -6.27 5.20 12.34
C ASN A 157 -6.42 5.44 10.84
N ALA A 158 -5.28 5.42 10.17
CA ALA A 158 -5.11 5.46 8.72
C ALA A 158 -3.92 4.59 8.30
N PHE A 159 -3.85 4.27 7.00
CA PHE A 159 -2.74 3.52 6.40
C PHE A 159 -1.90 4.42 5.51
N TYR A 160 -0.58 4.25 5.57
CA TYR A 160 0.38 5.16 4.96
C TYR A 160 1.25 4.42 3.95
N SER A 161 1.26 4.90 2.70
CA SER A 161 2.05 4.31 1.61
C SER A 161 2.84 5.41 0.90
N CYS A 162 4.17 5.36 0.97
CA CYS A 162 5.03 6.25 0.21
C CYS A 162 5.44 5.58 -1.11
N ILE A 163 5.41 6.34 -2.20
CA ILE A 163 5.76 5.91 -3.55
C ILE A 163 6.76 6.91 -4.11
N ASP A 164 7.95 6.43 -4.46
CA ASP A 164 8.94 7.24 -5.16
C ASP A 164 8.65 7.18 -6.67
N VAL A 165 8.50 8.34 -7.29
CA VAL A 165 8.18 8.48 -8.72
C VAL A 165 9.07 9.52 -9.36
N THR A 166 9.26 9.43 -10.68
CA THR A 166 9.88 10.49 -11.49
C THR A 166 8.86 10.98 -12.49
N ILE A 167 8.35 12.19 -12.29
CA ILE A 167 7.23 12.75 -13.08
C ILE A 167 7.79 13.49 -14.30
N GLY A 168 7.19 13.23 -15.47
CA GLY A 168 7.56 13.90 -16.72
C GLY A 168 8.75 13.29 -17.44
N GLY A 169 9.23 12.13 -16.99
CA GLY A 169 10.14 11.32 -17.81
C GLY A 169 9.39 10.81 -19.03
N SER A 170 9.90 11.08 -20.25
CA SER A 170 9.39 10.49 -21.49
C SER A 170 9.18 8.99 -21.29
N GLY A 171 7.96 8.50 -21.55
CA GLY A 171 7.55 7.14 -21.24
C GLY A 171 8.58 6.09 -21.68
N GLY A 172 9.21 5.43 -20.71
CA GLY A 172 10.25 4.45 -20.96
C GLY A 172 10.89 3.96 -19.66
N GLY A 173 10.28 2.94 -19.04
CA GLY A 173 10.88 2.06 -18.02
C GLY A 173 11.42 2.73 -16.76
N PRO A 174 11.82 1.98 -15.72
CA PRO A 174 12.54 2.51 -14.57
C PRO A 174 13.98 2.82 -14.99
N THR A 175 14.42 4.08 -14.88
CA THR A 175 15.85 4.43 -15.02
C THR A 175 16.50 4.50 -13.65
N THR A 176 17.17 3.41 -13.26
CA THR A 176 18.12 3.35 -12.13
C THR A 176 19.53 3.72 -12.62
N PRO A 177 20.36 4.45 -11.85
CA PRO A 177 21.82 4.39 -12.03
C PRO A 177 22.32 2.96 -11.72
N PRO A 178 23.42 2.50 -12.33
CA PRO A 178 23.60 1.07 -12.66
C PRO A 178 24.03 0.19 -11.47
N PRO A 179 23.39 -0.97 -11.25
CA PRO A 179 23.98 -2.11 -10.57
C PRO A 179 24.33 -3.23 -11.57
N THR A 180 25.44 -3.91 -11.33
CA THR A 180 25.92 -5.06 -12.10
C THR A 180 24.90 -6.20 -12.10
N GLY A 181 24.43 -6.58 -13.29
CA GLY A 181 23.51 -7.71 -13.53
C GLY A 181 22.04 -7.27 -13.53
N SER A 182 21.48 -6.97 -14.71
CA SER A 182 20.07 -6.64 -14.83
C SER A 182 19.45 -7.31 -16.05
N CYS A 183 18.47 -8.17 -15.83
CA CYS A 183 17.59 -8.73 -16.84
C CYS A 183 17.06 -7.64 -17.80
N THR A 184 17.18 -7.87 -19.10
CA THR A 184 16.60 -7.01 -20.14
C THR A 184 15.11 -7.25 -20.36
N ALA A 185 14.58 -8.39 -19.87
CA ALA A 185 13.17 -8.74 -19.97
C ALA A 185 12.29 -7.91 -19.01
N PRO A 186 11.06 -7.50 -19.42
CA PRO A 186 10.12 -6.80 -18.55
C PRO A 186 9.81 -7.58 -17.26
N ALA A 187 9.65 -6.91 -16.12
CA ALA A 187 9.30 -7.60 -14.86
C ALA A 187 7.96 -8.33 -14.98
N TRP A 188 7.90 -9.56 -14.48
CA TRP A 188 6.67 -10.34 -14.44
C TRP A 188 5.61 -9.63 -13.57
N SER A 189 4.39 -9.65 -14.08
CA SER A 189 3.16 -9.21 -13.44
C SER A 189 2.10 -10.29 -13.55
N SER A 190 1.40 -10.57 -12.45
CA SER A 190 0.29 -11.53 -12.40
C SER A 190 -0.94 -11.09 -13.18
N SER A 191 -1.10 -9.79 -13.45
CA SER A 191 -2.22 -9.27 -14.23
C SER A 191 -1.94 -9.23 -15.73
N ALA A 192 -0.69 -9.38 -16.14
CA ALA A 192 -0.31 -9.36 -17.56
C ALA A 192 -0.57 -10.72 -18.23
N VAL A 193 -1.00 -10.66 -19.48
CA VAL A 193 -1.13 -11.83 -20.35
C VAL A 193 0.19 -12.03 -21.08
N TYR A 194 0.71 -13.25 -21.09
CA TYR A 194 1.89 -13.65 -21.83
C TYR A 194 1.51 -14.71 -22.84
N VAL A 195 1.85 -14.49 -24.10
CA VAL A 195 1.74 -15.50 -25.17
C VAL A 195 3.08 -16.20 -25.37
N GLY A 196 3.04 -17.38 -26.02
CA GLY A 196 4.24 -18.18 -26.28
C GLY A 196 5.36 -17.34 -26.90
N GLY A 197 6.54 -17.38 -26.27
CA GLY A 197 7.71 -16.62 -26.67
C GLY A 197 7.96 -15.31 -25.91
N ASN A 198 6.97 -14.78 -25.18
CA ASN A 198 7.18 -13.57 -24.37
C ASN A 198 8.17 -13.81 -23.23
N LEU A 199 8.97 -12.79 -22.95
CA LEU A 199 9.96 -12.80 -21.87
C LEU A 199 9.45 -12.00 -20.68
N ALA A 200 9.73 -12.49 -19.47
CA ALA A 200 9.49 -11.78 -18.22
C ALA A 200 10.65 -12.00 -17.25
N SER A 201 11.05 -10.99 -16.48
CA SER A 201 12.03 -11.13 -15.41
C SER A 201 11.34 -11.38 -14.07
N HIS A 202 11.81 -12.39 -13.33
CA HIS A 202 11.29 -12.75 -12.02
C HIS A 202 12.39 -13.45 -11.20
N ASN A 203 12.57 -13.07 -9.94
CA ASN A 203 13.58 -13.65 -9.03
C ASN A 203 15.00 -13.69 -9.60
N SER A 204 15.45 -12.60 -10.22
CA SER A 204 16.79 -12.50 -10.83
C SER A 204 17.06 -13.53 -11.95
N HIS A 205 16.01 -13.90 -12.67
CA HIS A 205 16.07 -14.78 -13.84
C HIS A 205 15.17 -14.23 -14.95
N THR A 206 15.55 -14.49 -16.20
CA THR A 206 14.67 -14.26 -17.36
C THR A 206 13.87 -15.53 -17.62
N TRP A 207 12.57 -15.39 -17.81
CA TRP A 207 11.64 -16.48 -18.07
C TRP A 207 10.97 -16.27 -19.41
N LYS A 208 10.77 -17.35 -20.16
CA LYS A 208 10.06 -17.36 -21.44
C LYS A 208 8.75 -18.14 -21.31
N ALA A 209 7.63 -17.50 -21.62
CA ALA A 209 6.35 -18.18 -21.68
C ALA A 209 6.36 -19.22 -22.80
N LYS A 210 6.00 -20.46 -22.51
CA LYS A 210 5.92 -21.55 -23.50
C LYS A 210 4.63 -21.46 -24.32
N TRP A 211 3.54 -21.00 -23.70
CA TRP A 211 2.23 -20.77 -24.32
C TRP A 211 1.47 -19.67 -23.56
N TRP A 212 0.19 -19.45 -23.89
CA TRP A 212 -0.64 -18.45 -23.24
C TRP A 212 -0.74 -18.67 -21.73
N THR A 213 -0.48 -17.64 -20.93
CA THR A 213 -0.66 -17.66 -19.46
C THR A 213 -0.98 -16.26 -18.92
N GLN A 214 -1.71 -16.22 -17.81
CA GLN A 214 -1.97 -15.04 -17.00
C GLN A 214 -2.02 -15.47 -15.53
N GLY A 215 -1.32 -14.74 -14.66
CA GLY A 215 -1.32 -15.00 -13.22
C GLY A 215 -0.41 -16.13 -12.74
N GLU A 216 0.06 -17.01 -13.61
CA GLU A 216 0.97 -18.10 -13.21
C GLU A 216 2.40 -17.60 -13.01
N THR A 217 2.98 -17.93 -11.86
CA THR A 217 4.28 -17.42 -11.41
C THR A 217 5.45 -18.16 -12.09
N PRO A 218 6.40 -17.43 -12.72
CA PRO A 218 7.65 -17.99 -13.22
C PRO A 218 8.48 -18.67 -12.12
N GLY A 219 9.04 -19.83 -12.43
CA GLY A 219 9.75 -20.68 -11.47
C GLY A 219 8.87 -21.58 -10.60
N VAL A 220 7.54 -21.50 -10.75
CA VAL A 220 6.59 -22.41 -10.09
C VAL A 220 5.81 -23.22 -11.12
N ALA A 221 5.24 -22.54 -12.12
CA ALA A 221 4.41 -23.18 -13.14
C ALA A 221 5.21 -23.60 -14.37
N ASP A 222 4.89 -24.78 -14.94
CA ASP A 222 5.55 -25.36 -16.11
C ASP A 222 5.39 -24.52 -17.39
N VAL A 223 4.49 -23.52 -17.39
CA VAL A 223 4.27 -22.60 -18.50
C VAL A 223 5.47 -21.68 -18.78
N TRP A 224 6.43 -21.61 -17.85
CA TRP A 224 7.63 -20.79 -17.97
C TRP A 224 8.88 -21.64 -18.20
N ALA A 225 9.74 -21.20 -19.11
CA ALA A 225 11.08 -21.74 -19.32
C ALA A 225 12.12 -20.74 -18.80
N ASP A 226 12.98 -21.18 -17.87
CA ASP A 226 14.10 -20.37 -17.39
C ASP A 226 15.09 -20.13 -18.54
N GLN A 227 15.55 -18.89 -18.70
CA GLN A 227 16.52 -18.44 -19.69
C GLN A 227 17.87 -18.06 -19.05
N GLY A 228 17.98 -18.22 -17.72
CA GLY A 228 19.18 -17.98 -16.96
C GLY A 228 19.08 -16.75 -16.05
N ALA A 229 20.06 -16.68 -15.15
CA ALA A 229 20.19 -15.61 -14.18
C ALA A 229 20.47 -14.26 -14.87
N CYS A 230 19.90 -13.22 -14.30
CA CYS A 230 20.07 -11.82 -14.67
C CYS A 230 19.50 -10.93 -13.55
#